data_AF-A0A8J9Z2F5-F1
#
_entry.id   AF-A0A8J9Z2F5-F1
#
_cell.length_a   1.000
_cell.length_b   1.000
_cell.length_c   1.000
_cell.angle_alpha   90.00
_cell.angle_beta   90.00
_cell.angle_gamma   90.00
#
_symmetry.space_group_name_H-M   'P 1'
#
loop_
_entity.id
_entity.type
_entity.pdbx_description
1 polymer ?
#
loop_
_entity_poly.entity_id
_entity_poly.type
_entity_poly.pdbx_seq_one_letter_code
_entity_poly.pdbx_strand_id
1 'polypeptide(L)'
;MPAGGPVLECDRGRGGLHSLKTAMGLVMLGLGASLVFQVIRSLATYNSENVQAIATLRERVAVLERKIWPVLFSTFPESVTDYYNYYDELAQSICTAATNQPSFIFAIRRDCRPNGDGVMCNAMCKSRRAAMISAVGNQGSTSECIDAVHVYKNRPVLSPDHEADAGKVGLAAYRYYSGGCTWRANHCGPNYCCCRLRP
;
A
#
# COMPACT_ATOMS: atom_id res chain seq x y z
N MET A 1 116.63 -7.14 13.31
CA MET A 1 115.25 -7.20 13.84
C MET A 1 115.22 -6.27 15.05
N PRO A 2 114.38 -5.22 15.15
CA PRO A 2 112.91 -5.21 14.94
C PRO A 2 112.35 -3.94 14.22
N ALA A 3 111.01 -3.81 14.25
CA ALA A 3 110.14 -2.63 14.05
C ALA A 3 110.03 -2.05 12.62
N GLY A 4 108.87 -1.76 12.03
CA GLY A 4 107.56 -1.41 12.56
C GLY A 4 107.23 0.05 12.23
N GLY A 5 106.46 0.32 11.15
CA GLY A 5 105.97 1.66 10.79
C GLY A 5 105.21 1.69 9.45
N PRO A 6 104.27 2.63 9.23
CA PRO A 6 102.93 2.28 8.72
C PRO A 6 102.52 2.80 7.32
N VAL A 7 101.55 2.07 6.77
CA VAL A 7 100.36 2.40 5.94
C VAL A 7 100.22 3.82 5.36
N LEU A 8 100.01 3.86 4.04
CA LEU A 8 99.50 4.99 3.28
C LEU A 8 98.42 4.45 2.33
N GLU A 9 97.15 4.77 2.58
CA GLU A 9 96.06 4.47 1.65
C GLU A 9 95.11 5.67 1.56
N CYS A 10 95.09 6.26 0.38
CA CYS A 10 94.15 7.31 -0.02
C CYS A 10 92.84 6.65 -0.42
N ASP A 11 91.74 6.96 0.26
CA ASP A 11 90.42 6.60 -0.24
C ASP A 11 89.65 7.83 -0.73
N ARG A 12 89.15 7.68 -1.95
CA ARG A 12 88.59 8.71 -2.81
C ARG A 12 87.14 8.35 -3.08
N GLY A 13 86.25 9.00 -2.35
CA GLY A 13 84.94 9.39 -2.89
C GLY A 13 83.73 8.56 -2.46
N ARG A 14 82.59 9.30 -2.44
CA ARG A 14 81.20 8.84 -2.34
C ARG A 14 80.51 8.99 -0.97
N GLY A 15 80.66 10.17 -0.35
CA GLY A 15 79.71 10.69 0.64
C GLY A 15 78.78 11.70 -0.02
N GLY A 16 77.50 11.38 -0.22
CA GLY A 16 76.55 12.38 -0.76
C GLY A 16 75.14 11.90 -1.12
N LEU A 17 74.87 10.59 -1.15
CA LEU A 17 73.57 10.07 -1.64
C LEU A 17 72.72 9.32 -0.60
N HIS A 18 73.23 9.14 0.63
CA HIS A 18 72.49 8.45 1.71
C HIS A 18 71.80 9.39 2.69
N SER A 19 72.30 10.62 2.91
CA SER A 19 71.70 11.55 3.88
C SER A 19 70.38 12.17 3.38
N LEU A 20 70.27 12.42 2.06
CA LEU A 20 69.07 13.03 1.46
C LEU A 20 67.85 12.08 1.46
N LYS A 21 68.07 10.77 1.29
CA LYS A 21 66.99 9.76 1.28
C LYS A 21 66.39 9.57 2.68
N THR A 22 67.21 9.58 3.73
CA THR A 22 66.74 9.40 5.11
C THR A 22 66.01 10.64 5.62
N ALA A 23 66.47 11.85 5.25
CA ALA A 23 65.78 13.10 5.59
C ALA A 23 64.42 13.24 4.87
N MET A 24 64.32 12.86 3.59
CA MET A 24 63.03 12.85 2.87
C MET A 24 62.04 11.82 3.43
N GLY A 25 62.50 10.65 3.90
CA GLY A 25 61.65 9.63 4.49
C GLY A 25 60.93 10.09 5.78
N LEU A 26 61.64 10.81 6.65
CA LEU A 26 61.10 11.35 7.91
C LEU A 26 60.10 12.50 7.69
N VAL A 27 60.35 13.38 6.72
CA VAL A 27 59.43 14.48 6.36
C VAL A 27 58.13 13.94 5.76
N MET A 28 58.21 12.91 4.91
CA MET A 28 57.03 12.29 4.29
C MET A 28 56.19 11.49 5.31
N LEU A 29 56.81 10.84 6.30
CA LEU A 29 56.10 10.17 7.40
C LEU A 29 55.41 11.17 8.34
N GLY A 30 56.05 12.31 8.64
CA GLY A 30 55.46 13.38 9.44
C GLY A 30 54.24 14.05 8.79
N LEU A 31 54.31 14.30 7.48
CA LEU A 31 53.18 14.84 6.71
C LEU A 31 52.03 13.82 6.59
N GLY A 32 52.35 12.54 6.40
CA GLY A 32 51.36 11.46 6.38
C GLY A 32 50.60 11.33 7.70
N ALA A 33 51.30 11.35 8.84
CA ALA A 33 50.69 11.29 10.16
C ALA A 33 49.83 12.54 10.46
N SER A 34 50.28 13.73 10.04
CA SER A 34 49.53 14.98 10.21
C SER A 34 48.22 14.98 9.43
N LEU A 35 48.24 14.54 8.17
CA LEU A 35 47.04 14.38 7.34
C LEU A 35 46.05 13.38 7.94
N VAL A 36 46.53 12.23 8.41
CA VAL A 36 45.68 11.22 9.06
C VAL A 36 45.02 11.79 10.32
N PHE A 37 45.77 12.54 11.14
CA PHE A 37 45.22 13.17 12.35
C PHE A 37 44.18 14.26 12.02
N GLN A 38 44.38 15.05 10.96
CA GLN A 38 43.41 16.04 10.50
C GLN A 38 42.14 15.38 9.94
N VAL A 39 42.27 14.27 9.20
CA VAL A 39 41.13 13.51 8.68
C VAL A 39 40.32 12.88 9.81
N ILE A 40 40.98 12.26 10.81
CA ILE A 40 40.29 11.68 11.97
C ILE A 40 39.55 12.75 12.77
N ARG A 41 40.17 13.91 13.03
CA ARG A 41 39.49 15.04 13.68
C ARG A 41 38.27 15.51 12.89
N SER A 42 38.41 15.64 11.57
CA SER A 42 37.32 16.07 10.68
C SER A 42 36.17 15.06 10.64
N LEU A 43 36.46 13.75 10.64
CA LEU A 43 35.43 12.70 10.74
C LEU A 43 34.75 12.69 12.11
N ALA A 44 35.49 12.91 13.19
CA ALA A 44 34.93 12.96 14.54
C ALA A 44 33.99 14.16 14.72
N THR A 45 34.37 15.34 14.22
CA THR A 45 33.50 16.54 14.24
C THR A 45 32.27 16.34 13.36
N TYR A 46 32.45 15.81 12.14
CA TYR A 46 31.34 15.50 11.22
C TYR A 46 30.34 14.50 11.83
N ASN A 47 30.82 13.45 12.49
CA ASN A 47 29.94 12.51 13.18
C ASN A 47 29.21 13.16 14.37
N SER A 48 29.88 14.04 15.13
CA SER A 48 29.26 14.69 16.30
C SER A 48 28.15 15.69 15.92
N GLU A 49 28.33 16.46 14.84
CA GLU A 49 27.34 17.40 14.34
C GLU A 49 26.12 16.66 13.77
N ASN A 50 26.34 15.55 13.05
CA ASN A 50 25.27 14.71 12.55
C ASN A 50 24.46 14.06 13.68
N VAL A 51 25.11 13.61 14.75
CA VAL A 51 24.41 13.02 15.91
C VAL A 51 23.54 14.07 16.62
N GLN A 52 24.03 15.31 16.78
CA GLN A 52 23.23 16.40 17.35
C GLN A 52 22.06 16.79 16.44
N ALA A 53 22.28 16.90 15.13
CA ALA A 53 21.22 17.19 14.17
C ALA A 53 20.12 16.10 14.17
N ILE A 54 20.51 14.82 14.25
CA ILE A 54 19.57 13.70 14.34
C ILE A 54 18.80 13.73 15.67
N ALA A 55 19.45 14.06 16.78
CA ALA A 55 18.79 14.19 18.08
C ALA A 55 17.73 15.31 18.08
N THR A 56 18.08 16.48 17.53
CA THR A 56 17.15 17.61 17.38
C THR A 56 16.01 17.29 16.41
N LEU A 57 16.28 16.57 15.31
CA LEU A 57 15.23 16.11 14.39
C LEU A 57 14.27 15.12 15.07
N ARG A 58 14.77 14.17 15.86
CA ARG A 58 13.93 13.23 16.62
C ARG A 58 13.03 13.93 17.63
N GLU A 59 13.55 14.94 18.34
CA GLU A 59 12.75 15.72 19.27
C GLU A 59 11.65 16.52 18.54
N ARG A 60 11.98 17.14 17.40
CA ARG A 60 11.01 17.86 16.57
C ARG A 60 9.94 16.93 15.98
N VAL A 61 10.32 15.72 15.55
CA VAL A 61 9.38 14.68 15.10
C VAL A 61 8.44 14.26 16.24
N ALA A 62 8.95 14.01 17.44
CA ALA A 62 8.12 13.64 18.59
C ALA A 62 7.13 14.74 19.02
N VAL A 63 7.49 16.01 18.82
CA VAL A 63 6.58 17.15 19.03
C VAL A 63 5.54 17.27 17.91
N LEU A 64 5.95 17.05 16.65
CA LEU A 64 5.06 17.01 15.50
C LEU A 64 4.05 15.87 15.62
N GLU A 65 4.47 14.67 16.00
CA GLU A 65 3.59 13.52 16.25
C GLU A 65 2.55 13.85 17.32
N ARG A 66 2.94 14.42 18.46
CA ARG A 66 1.98 14.81 19.51
C ARG A 66 0.96 15.86 19.07
N LYS A 67 1.33 16.78 18.19
CA LYS A 67 0.44 17.85 17.71
C LYS A 67 -0.44 17.43 16.54
N ILE A 68 0.10 16.61 15.65
CA ILE A 68 -0.57 16.19 14.42
C ILE A 68 -1.49 14.99 14.67
N TRP A 69 -1.16 14.10 15.62
CA TRP A 69 -1.96 12.90 15.93
C TRP A 69 -3.45 13.18 16.17
N PRO A 70 -3.85 14.13 17.03
CA PRO A 70 -5.28 14.43 17.24
C PRO A 70 -5.95 15.10 16.02
N VAL A 71 -5.20 15.73 15.12
CA VAL A 71 -5.72 16.35 13.89
C VAL A 71 -5.92 15.30 12.79
N LEU A 72 -4.95 14.39 12.61
CA LEU A 72 -5.05 13.27 11.68
C LEU A 72 -6.13 12.26 12.11
N PHE A 73 -6.25 11.93 13.41
CA PHE A 73 -7.24 10.94 13.87
C PHE A 73 -8.68 11.44 13.90
N SER A 74 -8.91 12.77 13.83
CA SER A 74 -10.27 13.33 13.74
C SER A 74 -10.77 13.45 12.30
N THR A 75 -9.91 13.32 11.29
CA THR A 75 -10.23 13.58 9.88
C THR A 75 -9.85 12.46 8.92
N PHE A 76 -9.08 11.46 9.36
CA PHE A 76 -8.90 10.23 8.60
C PHE A 76 -9.88 9.17 9.13
N PRO A 77 -10.94 8.81 8.39
CA PRO A 77 -11.62 7.57 8.68
C PRO A 77 -10.57 6.45 8.65
N GLU A 78 -10.73 5.50 9.57
CA GLU A 78 -10.05 4.20 9.55
C GLU A 78 -9.82 3.76 8.12
N SER A 79 -8.64 3.19 7.84
CA SER A 79 -8.32 2.54 6.58
C SER A 79 -9.56 1.96 5.91
N VAL A 80 -10.16 2.71 4.98
CA VAL A 80 -11.10 2.15 4.04
C VAL A 80 -10.19 1.36 3.12
N THR A 81 -9.80 0.16 3.55
CA THR A 81 -9.70 -0.91 2.59
C THR A 81 -11.09 -0.95 2.00
N ASP A 82 -11.27 -0.28 0.87
CA ASP A 82 -12.43 -0.41 0.02
C ASP A 82 -12.42 -1.89 -0.32
N TYR A 83 -13.12 -2.68 0.51
CA TYR A 83 -13.08 -4.12 0.43
C TYR A 83 -13.88 -4.42 -0.81
N TYR A 84 -13.18 -4.47 -1.95
CA TYR A 84 -13.71 -4.81 -3.26
C TYR A 84 -14.48 -6.11 -3.12
N ASN A 85 -15.79 -5.98 -2.96
CA ASN A 85 -16.65 -7.11 -2.74
C ASN A 85 -17.13 -7.56 -4.11
N TYR A 86 -16.35 -8.40 -4.76
CA TYR A 86 -16.64 -8.88 -6.10
C TYR A 86 -18.06 -9.47 -6.26
N TYR A 87 -18.68 -9.93 -5.16
CA TYR A 87 -20.07 -10.38 -5.18
C TYR A 87 -21.07 -9.23 -5.39
N ASP A 88 -20.80 -8.04 -4.85
CA ASP A 88 -21.60 -6.83 -5.07
C ASP A 88 -21.45 -6.34 -6.50
N GLU A 89 -20.23 -6.34 -7.01
CA GLU A 89 -19.94 -5.92 -8.38
C GLU A 89 -20.59 -6.87 -9.39
N LEU A 90 -20.53 -8.18 -9.15
CA LEU A 90 -21.21 -9.18 -9.96
C LEU A 90 -22.74 -8.99 -9.89
N ALA A 91 -23.30 -8.80 -8.70
CA ALA A 91 -24.73 -8.55 -8.54
C ALA A 91 -25.16 -7.26 -9.26
N GLN A 92 -24.39 -6.17 -9.08
CA GLN A 92 -24.62 -4.89 -9.74
C GLN A 92 -24.56 -5.02 -11.26
N SER A 93 -23.59 -5.77 -11.78
CA SER A 93 -23.44 -6.04 -13.22
C SER A 93 -24.65 -6.80 -13.78
N ILE A 94 -25.08 -7.88 -13.10
CA ILE A 94 -26.25 -8.66 -13.52
C ILE A 94 -27.53 -7.82 -13.47
N CYS A 95 -27.73 -7.06 -12.39
CA CYS A 95 -28.90 -6.20 -12.25
C CYS A 95 -28.91 -5.11 -13.34
N THR A 96 -27.76 -4.52 -13.65
CA THR A 96 -27.64 -3.51 -14.70
C THR A 96 -27.99 -4.09 -16.06
N ALA A 97 -27.55 -5.31 -16.36
CA ALA A 97 -27.91 -6.02 -17.59
C ALA A 97 -29.39 -6.46 -17.65
N ALA A 98 -30.13 -6.41 -16.53
CA ALA A 98 -31.53 -6.83 -16.48
C ALA A 98 -32.52 -5.77 -16.97
N THR A 99 -32.13 -4.49 -17.03
CA THR A 99 -33.02 -3.43 -17.55
C THR A 99 -32.94 -3.32 -19.06
N ASN A 100 -34.08 -3.04 -19.69
CA ASN A 100 -34.21 -2.74 -21.11
C ASN A 100 -34.50 -1.26 -21.39
N GLN A 101 -34.41 -0.42 -20.36
CA GLN A 101 -34.74 1.01 -20.41
C GLN A 101 -33.69 1.83 -19.65
N PRO A 102 -33.47 3.10 -20.03
CA PRO A 102 -32.63 4.02 -19.26
C PRO A 102 -33.13 4.15 -17.82
N SER A 103 -32.28 3.80 -16.87
CA SER A 103 -32.61 3.86 -15.45
C SER A 103 -31.38 3.73 -14.58
N PHE A 104 -31.45 4.22 -13.34
CA PHE A 104 -30.46 3.93 -12.32
C PHE A 104 -30.75 2.55 -11.72
N ILE A 105 -29.73 1.70 -11.67
CA ILE A 105 -29.86 0.34 -11.17
C ILE A 105 -29.06 0.17 -9.89
N PHE A 106 -29.66 -0.48 -8.91
CA PHE A 106 -29.04 -0.80 -7.64
C PHE A 106 -29.21 -2.29 -7.34
N ALA A 107 -28.10 -2.97 -7.02
CA ALA A 107 -28.13 -4.28 -6.39
C ALA A 107 -28.14 -4.13 -4.86
N ILE A 108 -29.25 -4.50 -4.21
CA ILE A 108 -29.39 -4.40 -2.76
C ILE A 108 -29.25 -5.78 -2.12
N ARG A 109 -28.29 -5.94 -1.21
CA ARG A 109 -28.11 -7.16 -0.40
C ARG A 109 -29.32 -7.43 0.48
N ARG A 110 -29.73 -8.69 0.57
CA ARG A 110 -30.69 -9.17 1.57
C ARG A 110 -29.97 -9.72 2.79
N ASP A 111 -30.58 -9.58 3.96
CA ASP A 111 -30.10 -10.27 5.16
C ASP A 111 -30.58 -11.72 5.18
N CYS A 112 -29.63 -12.62 4.94
CA CYS A 112 -29.84 -14.06 4.86
C CYS A 112 -29.67 -14.83 6.18
N ARG A 113 -29.45 -14.15 7.31
CA ARG A 113 -29.32 -14.82 8.60
C ARG A 113 -30.61 -15.56 8.97
N PRO A 114 -30.58 -16.56 9.89
CA PRO A 114 -31.78 -17.31 10.30
C PRO A 114 -32.94 -16.42 10.79
N ASN A 115 -32.62 -15.27 11.39
CA ASN A 115 -33.56 -14.22 11.79
C ASN A 115 -33.35 -12.94 10.96
N GLY A 116 -32.97 -13.10 9.70
CA GLY A 116 -32.75 -11.99 8.77
C GLY A 116 -34.03 -11.22 8.47
N ASP A 117 -33.92 -10.23 7.58
CA ASP A 117 -35.00 -9.27 7.32
C ASP A 117 -36.29 -9.93 6.77
N GLY A 118 -36.18 -11.09 6.11
CA GLY A 118 -37.30 -11.79 5.49
C GLY A 118 -38.02 -10.95 4.43
N VAL A 119 -37.43 -9.81 4.04
CA VAL A 119 -38.09 -8.78 3.23
C VAL A 119 -38.06 -9.22 1.78
N MET A 120 -39.22 -9.20 1.13
CA MET A 120 -39.33 -9.42 -0.31
C MET A 120 -38.65 -8.29 -1.07
N CYS A 121 -38.00 -8.57 -2.20
CA CYS A 121 -37.29 -7.55 -2.96
C CYS A 121 -38.17 -6.37 -3.39
N ASN A 122 -39.44 -6.59 -3.70
CA ASN A 122 -40.40 -5.51 -3.94
C ASN A 122 -40.53 -4.55 -2.76
N ALA A 123 -40.58 -5.06 -1.53
CA ALA A 123 -40.63 -4.23 -0.33
C ALA A 123 -39.28 -3.56 -0.06
N MET A 124 -38.17 -4.23 -0.36
CA MET A 124 -36.82 -3.69 -0.22
C MET A 124 -36.57 -2.50 -1.16
N CYS A 125 -36.89 -2.63 -2.45
CA CYS A 125 -36.71 -1.53 -3.41
C CYS A 125 -37.60 -0.32 -3.05
N LYS A 126 -38.81 -0.57 -2.53
CA LYS A 126 -39.69 0.50 -2.04
C LYS A 126 -39.12 1.19 -0.80
N SER A 127 -38.69 0.43 0.22
CA SER A 127 -38.19 0.99 1.47
C SER A 127 -36.86 1.73 1.32
N ARG A 128 -36.04 1.34 0.34
CA ARG A 128 -34.75 1.99 0.03
C ARG A 128 -34.84 3.12 -1.01
N ARG A 129 -36.06 3.46 -1.49
CA ARG A 129 -36.27 4.50 -2.51
C ARG A 129 -35.57 5.81 -2.18
N ALA A 130 -35.76 6.37 -0.98
CA ALA A 130 -35.17 7.64 -0.61
C ALA A 130 -33.62 7.61 -0.63
N ALA A 131 -33.02 6.50 -0.19
CA ALA A 131 -31.58 6.31 -0.25
C ALA A 131 -31.07 6.22 -1.70
N MET A 132 -31.78 5.49 -2.57
CA MET A 132 -31.44 5.42 -3.99
C MET A 132 -31.55 6.78 -4.69
N ILE A 133 -32.59 7.56 -4.40
CA ILE A 133 -32.76 8.94 -4.93
C ILE A 133 -31.59 9.83 -4.49
N SER A 134 -31.22 9.77 -3.21
CA SER A 134 -30.09 10.53 -2.67
C SER A 134 -28.76 10.14 -3.35
N ALA A 135 -28.55 8.84 -3.59
CA ALA A 135 -27.33 8.32 -4.21
C ALA A 135 -27.09 8.80 -5.65
N VAL A 136 -28.14 9.23 -6.36
CA VAL A 136 -28.05 9.76 -7.73
C VAL A 136 -28.33 11.26 -7.80
N GLY A 137 -28.11 11.99 -6.70
CA GLY A 137 -28.26 13.44 -6.68
C GLY A 137 -29.70 13.91 -6.93
N ASN A 138 -30.69 13.17 -6.44
CA ASN A 138 -32.13 13.43 -6.62
C ASN A 138 -32.63 13.37 -8.07
N GLN A 139 -31.90 12.71 -8.97
CA GLN A 139 -32.28 12.56 -10.38
C GLN A 139 -33.30 11.45 -10.64
N GLY A 140 -33.89 10.84 -9.61
CA GLY A 140 -34.80 9.72 -9.77
C GLY A 140 -36.09 9.89 -8.99
N SER A 141 -37.14 9.27 -9.51
CA SER A 141 -38.50 9.42 -9.00
C SER A 141 -38.99 8.10 -8.41
N THR A 142 -39.23 7.09 -9.25
CA THR A 142 -39.95 5.87 -8.89
C THR A 142 -39.03 4.67 -8.79
N SER A 143 -39.23 3.85 -7.74
CA SER A 143 -38.43 2.65 -7.48
C SER A 143 -39.28 1.39 -7.57
N GLU A 144 -38.76 0.36 -8.23
CA GLU A 144 -39.36 -0.96 -8.32
C GLU A 144 -38.30 -2.06 -8.38
N CYS A 145 -38.69 -3.30 -8.07
CA CYS A 145 -37.85 -4.46 -8.32
C CYS A 145 -38.09 -4.97 -9.74
N ILE A 146 -37.02 -5.26 -10.48
CA ILE A 146 -37.09 -5.77 -11.86
C ILE A 146 -36.56 -7.20 -12.00
N ASP A 147 -35.68 -7.61 -11.09
CA ASP A 147 -35.06 -8.94 -11.05
C ASP A 147 -34.59 -9.21 -9.62
N ALA A 148 -34.25 -10.45 -9.32
CA ALA A 148 -33.53 -10.81 -8.11
C ALA A 148 -32.56 -11.93 -8.42
N VAL A 149 -31.39 -11.90 -7.77
CA VAL A 149 -30.30 -12.82 -8.07
C VAL A 149 -29.80 -13.51 -6.81
N HIS A 150 -29.36 -14.75 -6.98
CA HIS A 150 -28.55 -15.44 -6.00
C HIS A 150 -27.12 -15.51 -6.51
N VAL A 151 -26.22 -14.76 -5.87
CA VAL A 151 -24.78 -14.89 -6.09
C VAL A 151 -24.24 -15.94 -5.13
N TYR A 152 -23.70 -17.03 -5.68
CA TYR A 152 -23.20 -18.13 -4.87
C TYR A 152 -21.84 -17.77 -4.26
N LYS A 153 -21.76 -17.91 -2.93
CA LYS A 153 -20.51 -17.79 -2.18
C LYS A 153 -19.69 -19.08 -2.25
N ASN A 154 -18.43 -19.00 -1.86
CA ASN A 154 -17.50 -20.14 -1.75
C ASN A 154 -17.33 -20.90 -3.08
N ARG A 155 -17.32 -20.15 -4.19
CA ARG A 155 -16.97 -20.65 -5.52
C ARG A 155 -15.51 -20.35 -5.82
N PRO A 156 -14.85 -21.15 -6.68
CA PRO A 156 -13.50 -20.85 -7.14
C PRO A 156 -13.46 -19.43 -7.74
N VAL A 157 -12.59 -18.59 -7.19
CA VAL A 157 -12.21 -17.33 -7.82
C VAL A 157 -11.08 -17.70 -8.78
N LEU A 158 -11.30 -17.44 -10.07
CA LEU A 158 -10.30 -17.73 -11.09
C LEU A 158 -9.13 -16.75 -10.96
N SER A 159 -7.94 -17.23 -11.32
CA SER A 159 -6.72 -16.45 -11.40
C SER A 159 -6.93 -15.18 -12.23
N PRO A 160 -6.32 -14.04 -11.85
CA PRO A 160 -6.27 -12.87 -12.72
C PRO A 160 -5.42 -13.12 -13.98
N ASP A 161 -4.56 -14.15 -13.98
CA ASP A 161 -3.86 -14.63 -15.18
C ASP A 161 -4.83 -15.44 -16.06
N HIS A 162 -5.06 -14.95 -17.27
CA HIS A 162 -6.02 -15.52 -18.23
C HIS A 162 -5.74 -16.98 -18.56
N GLU A 163 -4.47 -17.38 -18.64
CA GLU A 163 -4.07 -18.71 -19.11
C GLU A 163 -4.10 -19.77 -17.99
N ALA A 164 -3.89 -19.36 -16.74
CA ALA A 164 -3.74 -20.29 -15.60
C ALA A 164 -5.01 -21.11 -15.29
N ASP A 165 -6.17 -20.53 -15.57
CA ASP A 165 -7.48 -21.12 -15.30
C ASP A 165 -8.38 -21.23 -16.54
N ALA A 166 -7.78 -21.22 -17.73
CA ALA A 166 -8.50 -21.41 -18.98
C ALA A 166 -9.36 -22.70 -18.95
N GLY A 167 -10.65 -22.55 -19.25
CA GLY A 167 -11.63 -23.65 -19.26
C GLY A 167 -12.18 -24.06 -17.88
N LYS A 168 -11.75 -23.45 -16.77
CA LYS A 168 -12.29 -23.73 -15.44
C LYS A 168 -13.57 -22.93 -15.16
N VAL A 169 -14.43 -23.49 -14.33
CA VAL A 169 -15.67 -22.83 -13.89
C VAL A 169 -15.37 -21.92 -12.70
N GLY A 170 -15.70 -20.63 -12.85
CA GLY A 170 -15.52 -19.62 -11.81
C GLY A 170 -16.79 -19.37 -10.99
N LEU A 171 -17.07 -18.09 -10.77
CA LEU A 171 -18.24 -17.63 -10.04
C LEU A 171 -19.56 -18.06 -10.70
N ALA A 172 -20.57 -18.32 -9.88
CA ALA A 172 -21.90 -18.69 -10.34
C ALA A 172 -22.95 -17.73 -9.76
N ALA A 173 -23.95 -17.42 -10.57
CA ALA A 173 -25.13 -16.69 -10.15
C ALA A 173 -26.39 -17.32 -10.76
N TYR A 174 -27.49 -17.29 -10.03
CA TYR A 174 -28.80 -17.72 -10.49
C TYR A 174 -29.75 -16.51 -10.54
N ARG A 175 -30.42 -16.30 -11.67
CA ARG A 175 -31.41 -15.24 -11.87
C ARG A 175 -32.80 -15.78 -11.63
N TYR A 176 -33.57 -15.09 -10.79
CA TYR A 176 -34.97 -15.41 -10.53
C TYR A 176 -35.93 -14.63 -11.43
N TYR A 177 -35.41 -13.67 -12.20
CA TYR A 177 -36.20 -12.75 -13.00
C TYR A 177 -37.22 -12.00 -12.14
N SER A 178 -38.28 -11.49 -12.75
CA SER A 178 -39.36 -10.79 -12.04
C SER A 178 -40.03 -11.65 -10.95
N GLY A 179 -40.03 -12.98 -11.08
CA GLY A 179 -40.55 -13.90 -10.06
C GLY A 179 -39.79 -13.84 -8.73
N GLY A 180 -38.51 -13.45 -8.77
CA GLY A 180 -37.69 -13.24 -7.57
C GLY A 180 -38.12 -12.04 -6.74
N CYS A 181 -38.80 -11.06 -7.34
CA CYS A 181 -39.19 -9.82 -6.66
C CYS A 181 -40.22 -10.05 -5.53
N THR A 182 -41.06 -11.08 -5.67
CA THR A 182 -42.08 -11.51 -4.70
C THR A 182 -41.65 -12.72 -3.88
N TRP A 183 -40.41 -13.18 -4.05
CA TRP A 183 -39.93 -14.38 -3.36
C TRP A 183 -39.76 -14.12 -1.86
N ARG A 184 -40.55 -14.83 -1.06
CA ARG A 184 -40.37 -14.88 0.40
C ARG A 184 -39.21 -15.82 0.74
N ALA A 185 -38.26 -15.31 1.52
CA ALA A 185 -37.09 -16.08 1.90
C ALA A 185 -37.49 -17.21 2.85
N ASN A 186 -37.64 -18.42 2.31
CA ASN A 186 -37.66 -19.67 3.09
C ASN A 186 -36.21 -20.17 3.31
N HIS A 187 -35.31 -19.73 2.43
CA HIS A 187 -33.85 -19.89 2.43
C HIS A 187 -33.21 -18.59 1.88
N CYS A 188 -31.88 -18.46 1.91
CA CYS A 188 -31.10 -17.29 1.40
C CYS A 188 -31.10 -17.17 -0.13
N GLY A 189 -32.21 -17.40 -0.81
CA GLY A 189 -32.34 -17.23 -2.26
C GLY A 189 -33.64 -16.51 -2.58
N PRO A 190 -33.64 -15.46 -3.44
CA PRO A 190 -32.49 -14.67 -3.91
C PRO A 190 -31.75 -13.98 -2.73
N ASN A 191 -30.47 -13.63 -2.89
CA ASN A 191 -29.69 -12.90 -1.87
C ASN A 191 -29.35 -11.44 -2.25
N TYR A 192 -29.69 -11.04 -3.48
CA TYR A 192 -29.70 -9.65 -3.94
C TYR A 192 -31.00 -9.31 -4.65
N CYS A 193 -31.44 -8.07 -4.50
CA CYS A 193 -32.57 -7.48 -5.19
C CYS A 193 -32.08 -6.50 -6.25
N CYS A 194 -32.55 -6.64 -7.49
CA CYS A 194 -32.27 -5.68 -8.56
C CYS A 194 -33.35 -4.60 -8.56
N CYS A 195 -33.01 -3.45 -7.99
CA CYS A 195 -33.89 -2.31 -7.89
C CYS A 195 -33.61 -1.33 -9.01
N ARG A 196 -34.68 -0.95 -9.72
CA ARG A 196 -34.67 0.08 -10.74
C ARG A 196 -35.25 1.36 -10.18
N LEU A 197 -34.48 2.44 -10.26
CA LEU A 197 -34.93 3.79 -10.02
C LEU A 197 -35.05 4.50 -11.37
N ARG A 198 -36.28 4.89 -11.74
CA ARG A 198 -36.51 5.66 -12.97
C ARG A 198 -36.10 7.12 -12.77
N PRO A 199 -35.49 7.76 -13.78
CA PRO A 199 -35.24 9.20 -13.76
C PRO A 199 -36.50 10.04 -13.50
#